data_AF-A0A167JKI7-F1
#
_entry.id   AF-A0A167JKI7-F1
#
_cell.length_a   1.000
_cell.length_b   1.000
_cell.length_c   1.000
_cell.angle_alpha   90.00
_cell.angle_beta   90.00
_cell.angle_gamma   90.00
#
_symmetry.space_group_name_H-M   'P 1'
#
loop_
_entity.id
_entity.type
_entity.pdbx_description
1 polymer ?
#
loop_
_entity_poly.entity_id
_entity_poly.type
_entity_poly.pdbx_seq_one_letter_code
_entity_poly.pdbx_strand_id
1 'polypeptide(L)'
;MSQLLSANCMQSLPAELVTFLTSMQSQFSALNERTVHLESLAAKNVQLHAQLSNVAASQRLFSDKTDPDGFEYAYISRSRHITHSEVRRSLCTLGVDTGRLLDINFPGCGVIGILVHVSLVNNFDPLDPKNAADPKFVNLSLSGLETQTLVLQNACCIQALKFLRPHLVLLVAHFLV
;
A
#
# COMPACT_ATOMS: atom_id res chain seq x y z
N MET A 1 -36.19 12.64 22.80
CA MET A 1 -37.62 12.94 23.08
C MET A 1 -38.04 12.17 24.33
N SER A 2 -37.77 12.69 25.53
CA SER A 2 -38.25 12.09 26.79
C SER A 2 -38.92 13.18 27.62
N GLN A 3 -40.19 13.45 27.34
CA GLN A 3 -41.03 14.16 28.31
C GLN A 3 -41.58 13.11 29.27
N LEU A 4 -40.93 13.00 30.43
CA LEU A 4 -41.48 12.29 31.57
C LEU A 4 -42.82 12.92 31.97
N LEU A 5 -43.76 12.05 32.30
CA LEU A 5 -45.08 12.33 32.87
C LEU A 5 -45.08 13.57 33.78
N SER A 6 -45.95 14.54 33.44
CA SER A 6 -46.14 15.76 34.23
C SER A 6 -46.50 15.42 35.68
N ALA A 7 -45.80 16.03 36.63
CA ALA A 7 -45.95 15.81 38.08
C ALA A 7 -47.38 15.98 38.60
N ASN A 8 -48.25 16.66 37.84
CA ASN A 8 -49.66 16.88 38.16
C ASN A 8 -50.55 15.62 38.01
N CYS A 9 -50.11 14.57 37.30
CA CYS A 9 -50.90 13.35 37.12
C CYS A 9 -50.83 12.38 38.33
N MET A 10 -49.82 12.54 39.19
CA MET A 10 -49.50 11.56 40.24
C MET A 10 -50.26 11.78 41.55
N GLN A 11 -50.97 12.91 41.71
CA GLN A 11 -51.63 13.28 42.97
C GLN A 11 -53.01 12.63 43.18
N SER A 12 -53.58 11.98 42.15
CA SER A 12 -54.87 11.28 42.24
C SER A 12 -54.76 9.75 42.14
N LEU A 13 -53.54 9.21 42.16
CA LEU A 13 -53.27 7.78 41.96
C LEU A 13 -53.03 7.05 43.30
N PRO A 14 -53.44 5.77 43.43
CA PRO A 14 -53.13 4.96 44.61
C PRO A 14 -51.62 4.83 44.83
N ALA A 15 -51.18 4.84 46.10
CA ALA A 15 -49.76 4.82 46.47
C ALA A 15 -48.97 3.62 45.90
N GLU A 16 -49.60 2.45 45.79
CA GLU A 16 -49.00 1.27 45.15
C GLU A 16 -48.68 1.52 43.67
N LEU A 17 -49.58 2.20 42.96
CA LEU A 17 -49.46 2.50 41.53
C LEU A 17 -48.34 3.53 41.29
N VAL A 18 -48.23 4.54 42.16
CA VAL A 18 -47.13 5.50 42.15
C VAL A 18 -45.79 4.80 42.39
N THR A 19 -45.71 3.89 43.37
CA THR A 19 -44.48 3.15 43.68
C THR A 19 -44.06 2.25 42.52
N PHE A 20 -45.02 1.55 41.91
CA PHE A 20 -44.79 0.72 40.73
C PHE A 20 -44.26 1.53 39.53
N LEU A 21 -44.89 2.66 39.22
CA LEU A 21 -44.46 3.53 38.12
C LEU A 21 -43.05 4.11 38.37
N THR A 22 -42.74 4.49 39.60
CA THR A 22 -41.42 5.02 39.95
C THR A 22 -40.33 3.96 39.85
N SER A 23 -40.64 2.71 40.25
CA SER A 23 -39.76 1.55 40.06
C SER A 23 -39.49 1.27 38.58
N MET A 24 -40.54 1.29 37.75
CA MET A 24 -40.41 1.14 36.30
C MET A 24 -39.59 2.26 35.66
N GLN A 25 -39.81 3.51 36.08
CA GLN A 25 -39.06 4.67 35.61
C GLN A 25 -37.56 4.55 35.94
N SER A 26 -37.25 4.09 37.15
CA SER A 26 -35.89 3.83 37.61
C SER A 26 -35.21 2.72 36.80
N GLN A 27 -35.90 1.59 36.58
CA GLN A 27 -35.38 0.48 35.77
C GLN A 27 -35.14 0.89 34.32
N PHE A 28 -36.05 1.68 33.72
CA PHE A 28 -35.87 2.19 32.36
C PHE A 28 -34.66 3.12 32.25
N SER A 29 -34.44 3.97 33.26
CA SER A 29 -33.27 4.87 33.30
C SER A 29 -31.97 4.07 33.41
N ALA A 30 -31.92 3.05 34.25
CA ALA A 30 -30.77 2.16 34.39
C ALA A 30 -30.48 1.37 33.09
N LEU A 31 -31.52 0.97 32.35
CA LEU A 31 -31.37 0.34 31.03
C LEU A 31 -30.80 1.32 30.02
N ASN A 32 -31.29 2.55 29.98
CA ASN A 32 -30.80 3.58 29.08
C ASN A 32 -29.30 3.88 29.30
N GLU A 33 -28.85 3.96 30.55
CA GLU A 33 -27.44 4.15 30.88
C GLU A 33 -26.56 2.99 30.37
N ARG A 34 -27.04 1.74 30.51
CA ARG A 34 -26.32 0.56 29.99
C ARG A 34 -26.23 0.57 28.47
N THR A 35 -27.27 0.99 27.78
CA THR A 35 -27.28 1.11 26.31
C THR A 35 -26.23 2.11 25.85
N VAL A 36 -26.18 3.30 26.45
CA VAL A 36 -25.18 4.34 26.13
C VAL A 36 -23.76 3.84 26.39
N HIS A 37 -23.54 3.10 27.47
CA HIS A 37 -22.23 2.52 27.77
C HIS A 37 -21.80 1.48 26.72
N LEU A 38 -22.72 0.61 26.28
CA LEU A 38 -22.44 -0.39 25.24
C LEU A 38 -22.12 0.27 23.88
N GLU A 39 -22.82 1.33 23.51
CA GLU A 39 -22.54 2.09 22.29
C GLU A 39 -21.13 2.72 22.33
N SER A 40 -20.74 3.26 23.49
CA SER A 40 -19.38 3.80 23.71
C SER A 40 -18.30 2.71 23.57
N LEU A 41 -18.55 1.50 24.09
CA LEU A 41 -17.64 0.35 23.92
C LEU A 41 -17.53 -0.09 22.46
N ALA A 42 -18.64 -0.13 21.73
CA ALA A 42 -18.66 -0.50 20.31
C ALA A 42 -17.83 0.51 19.48
N ALA A 43 -17.99 1.81 19.72
CA ALA A 43 -17.20 2.85 19.06
C ALA A 43 -15.69 2.69 19.33
N LYS A 44 -15.31 2.39 20.58
CA LYS A 44 -13.91 2.18 20.97
C LYS A 44 -13.29 0.95 20.31
N ASN A 45 -14.06 -0.13 20.16
CA ASN A 45 -13.61 -1.33 19.46
C ASN A 45 -13.36 -1.06 17.97
N VAL A 46 -14.24 -0.33 17.30
CA VAL A 46 -14.05 0.08 15.89
C VAL A 46 -12.78 0.90 15.72
N GLN A 47 -12.54 1.86 16.63
CA GLN A 47 -11.33 2.67 16.63
C GLN A 47 -10.06 1.83 16.85
N LEU A 48 -10.09 0.88 17.78
CA LEU A 48 -8.95 -0.01 18.06
C LEU A 48 -8.63 -0.89 16.84
N HIS A 49 -9.64 -1.45 16.17
CA HIS A 49 -9.45 -2.22 14.95
C HIS A 49 -8.82 -1.39 13.82
N ALA A 50 -9.25 -0.14 13.65
CA ALA A 50 -8.63 0.78 12.68
C ALA A 50 -7.17 1.13 13.06
N GLN A 51 -6.87 1.27 14.35
CA GLN A 51 -5.48 1.46 14.81
C GLN A 51 -4.62 0.24 14.55
N LEU A 52 -5.11 -0.96 14.84
CA LEU A 52 -4.40 -2.22 14.61
C LEU A 52 -4.15 -2.47 13.11
N SER A 53 -5.12 -2.16 12.24
CA SER A 53 -4.91 -2.28 10.79
C SER A 53 -3.85 -1.30 10.28
N ASN A 54 -3.83 -0.07 10.79
CA ASN A 54 -2.81 0.94 10.47
C ASN A 54 -1.42 0.54 10.99
N VAL A 55 -1.34 -0.03 12.20
CA VAL A 55 -0.09 -0.56 12.75
C VAL A 55 0.39 -1.75 11.94
N ALA A 56 -0.48 -2.69 11.56
CA ALA A 56 -0.11 -3.83 10.71
C ALA A 56 0.34 -3.39 9.31
N ALA A 57 -0.31 -2.38 8.72
CA ALA A 57 0.11 -1.79 7.45
C ALA A 57 1.48 -1.09 7.57
N SER A 58 1.71 -0.36 8.66
CA SER A 58 3.00 0.28 8.96
C SER A 58 4.10 -0.76 9.21
N GLN A 59 3.82 -1.83 9.95
CA GLN A 59 4.75 -2.93 10.19
C GLN A 59 5.17 -3.62 8.88
N ARG A 60 4.28 -3.74 7.89
CA ARG A 60 4.67 -4.26 6.54
C ARG A 60 5.61 -3.32 5.79
N LEU A 61 5.47 -2.00 6.00
CA LEU A 61 6.38 -0.99 5.46
C LEU A 61 7.78 -1.04 6.12
N PHE A 62 7.85 -1.45 7.38
CA PHE A 62 9.08 -1.53 8.18
C PHE A 62 9.51 -2.98 8.49
N SER A 63 8.96 -3.98 7.80
CA SER A 63 9.33 -5.38 8.05
C SER A 63 10.72 -5.62 7.48
N ASP A 64 11.62 -6.11 8.33
CA ASP A 64 12.99 -6.48 7.92
C ASP A 64 12.91 -7.55 6.84
N LYS A 65 13.46 -7.23 5.66
CA LYS A 65 13.61 -8.18 4.57
C LYS A 65 14.81 -9.05 4.91
N THR A 66 14.59 -10.35 5.08
CA THR A 66 15.63 -11.32 5.48
C THR A 66 16.66 -11.60 4.38
N ASP A 67 16.39 -11.15 3.15
CA ASP A 67 17.33 -11.19 2.02
C ASP A 67 18.36 -10.05 2.13
N PRO A 68 19.53 -10.13 1.47
CA PRO A 68 20.57 -9.10 1.58
C PRO A 68 20.09 -7.77 0.98
N ASP A 69 19.40 -6.98 1.80
CA ASP A 69 18.97 -5.62 1.52
C ASP A 69 20.22 -4.74 1.57
N GLY A 70 20.87 -4.62 0.42
CA GLY A 70 22.19 -4.02 0.29
C GLY A 70 22.16 -2.69 -0.47
N PHE A 71 23.24 -1.93 -0.31
CA PHE A 71 23.52 -0.77 -1.14
C PHE A 71 24.69 -1.11 -2.04
N GLU A 72 24.51 -0.94 -3.35
CA GLU A 72 25.57 -1.20 -4.33
C GLU A 72 25.81 0.04 -5.19
N TYR A 73 27.08 0.29 -5.50
CA TYR A 73 27.48 1.31 -6.48
C TYR A 73 27.44 0.74 -7.89
N ALA A 74 26.50 1.22 -8.70
CA ALA A 74 26.53 1.03 -10.14
C ALA A 74 27.38 2.12 -10.78
N TYR A 75 28.42 1.73 -11.52
CA TYR A 75 29.26 2.66 -12.27
C TYR A 75 28.86 2.68 -13.75
N ILE A 76 28.49 3.86 -14.24
CA ILE A 76 28.05 4.08 -15.62
C ILE A 76 28.98 5.07 -16.31
N SER A 77 29.44 4.71 -17.51
CA SER A 77 30.20 5.63 -18.36
C SER A 77 29.35 6.80 -18.82
N ARG A 78 29.88 8.03 -18.74
CA ARG A 78 29.24 9.24 -19.29
C ARG A 78 30.02 9.76 -20.48
N SER A 79 29.30 10.14 -21.53
CA SER A 79 29.89 10.70 -22.76
C SER A 79 30.12 12.20 -22.70
N ARG A 80 29.55 12.91 -21.72
CA ARG A 80 29.72 14.35 -21.53
C ARG A 80 29.67 14.72 -20.05
N HIS A 81 29.93 15.99 -19.74
CA HIS A 81 29.63 16.54 -18.43
C HIS A 81 28.11 16.53 -18.21
N ILE A 82 27.65 15.90 -17.12
CA ILE A 82 26.23 15.76 -16.78
C ILE A 82 26.06 16.16 -15.31
N THR A 83 25.02 16.92 -15.02
CA THR A 83 24.68 17.37 -13.66
C THR A 83 23.88 16.30 -12.90
N HIS A 84 23.86 16.34 -11.57
CA HIS A 84 23.03 15.42 -10.76
C HIS A 84 21.56 15.43 -11.18
N SER A 85 20.99 16.60 -11.46
CA SER A 85 19.58 16.74 -11.87
C SER A 85 19.31 16.10 -13.23
N GLU A 86 20.26 16.18 -14.17
CA GLU A 86 20.16 15.48 -15.46
C GLU A 86 20.29 13.97 -15.29
N VAL A 87 21.15 13.48 -14.39
CA VAL A 87 21.23 12.05 -14.07
C VAL A 87 19.90 11.56 -13.52
N ARG A 88 19.34 12.24 -12.50
CA ARG A 88 18.02 11.91 -11.95
C ARG A 88 16.94 11.94 -13.02
N ARG A 89 16.88 13.00 -13.84
CA ARG A 89 15.90 13.10 -14.93
C ARG A 89 16.02 11.97 -15.93
N SER A 90 17.24 11.61 -16.33
CA SER A 90 17.49 10.51 -17.27
C SER A 90 17.07 9.17 -16.67
N LEU A 91 17.34 8.93 -15.40
CA LEU A 91 16.90 7.72 -14.69
C LEU A 91 15.37 7.68 -14.55
N CYS A 92 14.72 8.79 -14.22
CA CYS A 92 13.27 8.90 -14.25
C CYS A 92 12.71 8.56 -15.63
N THR A 93 13.32 9.09 -16.70
CA THR A 93 12.89 8.81 -18.08
C THR A 93 13.04 7.33 -18.43
N LEU A 94 14.05 6.64 -17.90
CA LEU A 94 14.24 5.20 -18.07
C LEU A 94 13.31 4.36 -17.18
N GLY A 95 12.43 4.98 -16.39
CA GLY A 95 11.52 4.28 -15.48
C GLY A 95 12.19 3.79 -14.19
N VAL A 96 13.41 4.24 -13.90
CA VAL A 96 14.08 3.94 -12.63
C VAL A 96 13.47 4.82 -11.54
N ASP A 97 12.93 4.17 -10.51
CA ASP A 97 12.42 4.86 -9.34
C ASP A 97 13.54 5.63 -8.64
N THR A 98 13.44 6.95 -8.73
CA THR A 98 14.46 7.87 -8.23
C THR A 98 14.46 7.96 -6.70
N GLY A 99 13.40 7.44 -6.04
CA GLY A 99 13.36 7.25 -4.60
C GLY A 99 14.34 6.17 -4.11
N ARG A 100 14.78 5.26 -4.99
CA ARG A 100 15.76 4.19 -4.68
C ARG A 100 17.22 4.62 -4.88
N LEU A 101 17.45 5.83 -5.38
CA LEU A 101 18.77 6.42 -5.57
C LEU A 101 19.19 7.16 -4.30
N LEU A 102 20.20 6.64 -3.62
CA LEU A 102 20.69 7.21 -2.36
C LEU A 102 21.72 8.29 -2.61
N ASP A 103 22.60 8.06 -3.58
CA ASP A 103 23.63 9.00 -3.94
C ASP A 103 23.99 8.92 -5.43
N ILE A 104 24.47 10.04 -5.97
CA ILE A 104 25.06 10.13 -7.30
C ILE A 104 26.42 10.78 -7.10
N ASN A 105 27.49 10.07 -7.41
CA ASN A 105 28.86 10.58 -7.30
C ASN A 105 29.51 10.64 -8.69
N PHE A 106 30.54 11.47 -8.84
CA PHE A 106 31.36 11.58 -10.05
C PHE A 106 32.82 11.27 -9.69
N PRO A 107 33.17 10.00 -9.47
CA PRO A 107 34.47 9.60 -8.94
C PRO A 107 35.63 9.89 -9.90
N GLY A 108 35.35 10.10 -11.20
CA GLY A 108 36.36 10.39 -12.20
C GLY A 108 35.81 11.02 -13.46
N CYS A 109 36.71 11.47 -14.33
CA CYS A 109 36.35 12.01 -15.64
C CYS A 109 35.70 10.92 -16.49
N GLY A 110 34.40 11.05 -16.75
CA GLY A 110 33.70 10.10 -17.62
C GLY A 110 32.99 8.96 -16.88
N VAL A 111 32.93 8.97 -15.56
CA VAL A 111 32.20 7.96 -14.77
C VAL A 111 31.16 8.62 -13.86
N ILE A 112 29.98 8.01 -13.80
CA ILE A 112 28.92 8.31 -12.83
C ILE A 112 28.83 7.11 -11.90
N GLY A 113 29.04 7.31 -10.61
CA GLY A 113 28.72 6.33 -9.57
C GLY A 113 27.31 6.58 -9.07
N ILE A 114 26.50 5.54 -9.00
CA ILE A 114 25.11 5.63 -8.55
C ILE A 114 24.93 4.63 -7.42
N LEU A 115 24.62 5.11 -6.22
CA LEU A 115 24.33 4.26 -5.08
C LEU A 115 22.85 3.89 -5.11
N VAL A 116 22.57 2.61 -5.38
CA VAL A 116 21.21 2.07 -5.51
C VAL A 116 20.92 1.14 -4.36
N HIS A 117 19.72 1.23 -3.82
CA HIS A 117 19.18 0.20 -2.94
C HIS A 117 18.83 -1.05 -3.75
N VAL A 118 19.64 -2.09 -3.59
CA VAL A 118 19.45 -3.37 -4.26
C VAL A 118 18.58 -4.24 -3.36
N SER A 119 17.27 -4.03 -3.43
CA SER A 119 16.33 -5.05 -2.98
C SER A 119 16.27 -6.13 -4.06
N LEU A 120 17.25 -7.04 -4.09
CA LEU A 120 17.24 -8.14 -5.05
C LEU A 120 16.03 -9.01 -4.71
N VAL A 121 15.03 -9.05 -5.58
CA VAL A 121 14.09 -10.17 -5.57
C VAL A 121 14.85 -11.34 -6.16
N ASN A 122 15.56 -12.08 -5.30
CA ASN A 122 16.30 -13.27 -5.67
C ASN A 122 15.36 -14.21 -6.44
N ASN A 123 15.75 -14.63 -7.64
CA ASN A 123 15.01 -15.58 -8.49
C ASN A 123 13.64 -15.11 -9.01
N PHE A 124 13.41 -13.79 -9.16
CA PHE A 124 12.23 -13.33 -9.92
C PHE A 124 12.39 -13.63 -11.40
N ASP A 125 11.74 -14.69 -11.87
CA ASP A 125 11.62 -14.97 -13.30
C ASP A 125 10.41 -14.19 -13.86
N PRO A 126 10.61 -13.16 -14.71
CA PRO A 126 9.51 -12.40 -15.30
C PRO A 126 8.63 -13.24 -16.23
N LEU A 127 9.07 -14.45 -16.61
CA LEU A 127 8.31 -15.40 -17.41
C LEU A 127 7.58 -16.45 -16.56
N ASP A 128 7.81 -16.53 -15.24
CA ASP A 128 7.10 -17.48 -14.38
C ASP A 128 5.61 -17.11 -14.33
N PRO A 129 4.71 -18.01 -14.76
CA PRO A 129 3.27 -17.79 -14.71
C PRO A 129 2.77 -17.38 -13.31
N LYS A 130 3.42 -17.84 -12.24
CA LYS A 130 3.04 -17.48 -10.85
C LYS A 130 3.16 -15.99 -10.54
N ASN A 131 3.95 -15.25 -11.34
CA ASN A 131 4.18 -13.82 -11.14
C ASN A 131 3.12 -12.94 -11.81
N ALA A 132 2.26 -13.50 -12.69
CA ALA A 132 1.16 -12.77 -13.30
C ALA A 132 -0.04 -12.67 -12.32
N ALA A 133 0.07 -11.76 -11.35
CA ALA A 133 -0.89 -11.58 -10.26
C ALA A 133 -2.15 -10.75 -10.64
N ASP A 134 -2.40 -10.48 -11.93
CA ASP A 134 -3.57 -9.71 -12.34
C ASP A 134 -4.85 -10.55 -12.11
N PRO A 135 -5.85 -10.04 -11.35
CA PRO A 135 -7.10 -10.75 -11.08
C PRO A 135 -7.82 -11.25 -12.35
N LYS A 136 -7.58 -10.62 -13.51
CA LYS A 136 -8.16 -11.04 -14.79
C LYS A 136 -7.62 -12.38 -15.30
N PHE A 137 -6.48 -12.84 -14.79
CA PHE A 137 -5.83 -14.11 -15.18
C PHE A 137 -6.17 -15.30 -14.28
N VAL A 138 -6.89 -15.07 -13.18
CA VAL A 138 -7.23 -16.10 -12.17
C VAL A 138 -7.97 -17.31 -12.76
N ASN A 139 -8.75 -17.10 -13.83
CA ASN A 139 -9.53 -18.16 -14.47
C ASN A 139 -8.85 -18.77 -15.71
N LEU A 140 -7.60 -18.38 -16.03
CA LEU A 140 -6.90 -18.91 -17.19
C LEU A 140 -6.26 -20.27 -16.88
N SER A 141 -6.20 -21.13 -17.89
CA SER A 141 -5.38 -22.34 -17.84
C SER A 141 -3.89 -21.98 -17.77
N LEU A 142 -3.07 -22.89 -17.27
CA LEU A 142 -1.61 -22.72 -17.20
C LEU A 142 -1.00 -22.30 -18.55
N SER A 143 -1.41 -22.94 -19.65
CA SER A 143 -0.97 -22.58 -21.00
C SER A 143 -1.40 -21.17 -21.45
N GLY A 144 -2.60 -20.74 -21.05
CA GLY A 144 -3.09 -19.38 -21.31
C GLY A 144 -2.31 -18.35 -20.50
N LEU A 145 -1.88 -18.73 -19.30
CA LEU A 145 -1.14 -17.89 -18.38
C LEU A 145 0.32 -17.72 -18.82
N GLU A 146 0.97 -18.77 -19.30
CA GLU A 146 2.29 -18.71 -19.96
C GLU A 146 2.27 -17.76 -21.17
N THR A 147 1.25 -17.90 -22.03
CA THR A 147 1.07 -17.04 -23.20
C THR A 147 0.88 -15.58 -22.80
N GLN A 148 0.05 -15.31 -21.79
CA GLN A 148 -0.19 -13.95 -21.29
C GLN A 148 1.06 -13.35 -20.65
N THR A 149 1.82 -14.13 -19.89
CA THR A 149 3.05 -13.68 -19.23
C THR A 149 4.10 -13.30 -20.27
N LEU A 150 4.24 -14.11 -21.32
CA LEU A 150 5.10 -13.80 -22.48
C LEU A 150 4.65 -12.52 -23.20
N VAL A 151 3.35 -12.37 -23.46
CA VAL A 151 2.79 -11.18 -24.10
C VAL A 151 3.04 -9.93 -23.24
N LEU A 152 2.84 -10.02 -21.93
CA LEU A 152 3.06 -8.92 -21.00
C LEU A 152 4.54 -8.54 -20.96
N GLN A 153 5.43 -9.52 -20.89
CA GLN A 153 6.87 -9.29 -20.91
C GLN A 153 7.33 -8.62 -22.20
N ASN A 154 6.84 -9.10 -23.35
CA ASN A 154 7.14 -8.49 -24.64
C ASN A 154 6.63 -7.06 -24.74
N ALA A 155 5.43 -6.77 -24.23
CA ALA A 155 4.88 -5.42 -24.19
C ALA A 155 5.75 -4.50 -23.31
N CYS A 156 6.18 -4.97 -22.14
CA CYS A 156 7.11 -4.25 -21.27
C CYS A 156 8.45 -3.97 -21.96
N CYS A 157 9.04 -4.96 -22.63
CA CYS A 157 10.27 -4.81 -23.41
C CYS A 157 10.13 -3.76 -24.52
N ILE A 158 9.05 -3.82 -25.30
CA ILE A 158 8.77 -2.84 -26.37
C ILE A 158 8.58 -1.43 -25.79
N GLN A 159 7.92 -1.31 -24.64
CA GLN A 159 7.77 -0.02 -23.97
C GLN A 159 9.12 0.51 -23.49
N ALA A 160 9.99 -0.35 -22.95
CA ALA A 160 11.33 0.02 -22.53
C ALA A 160 12.17 0.55 -23.71
N LEU A 161 12.03 -0.04 -24.90
CA LEU A 161 12.73 0.42 -26.11
C LEU A 161 12.39 1.88 -26.48
N LYS A 162 11.20 2.39 -26.12
CA LYS A 162 10.81 3.80 -26.40
C LYS A 162 11.68 4.82 -25.66
N PHE A 163 12.33 4.42 -24.57
CA PHE A 163 13.19 5.29 -23.78
C PHE A 163 14.66 5.26 -24.24
N LEU A 164 15.01 4.36 -25.17
CA LEU A 164 16.34 4.28 -25.74
C LEU A 164 16.51 5.29 -26.88
N ARG A 165 17.75 5.72 -27.11
CA ARG A 165 18.07 6.57 -28.26
C ARG A 165 17.85 5.79 -29.56
N PRO A 166 17.39 6.41 -30.65
CA PRO A 166 17.02 5.71 -31.88
C PRO A 166 18.09 4.75 -32.42
N HIS A 167 19.38 5.11 -32.33
CA HIS A 167 20.50 4.29 -32.79
C HIS A 167 20.81 3.08 -31.90
N LEU A 168 20.33 3.04 -30.66
CA LEU A 168 20.47 1.90 -29.74
C LEU A 168 19.27 0.96 -29.79
N VAL A 169 18.13 1.41 -30.32
CA VAL A 169 16.88 0.63 -30.34
C VAL A 169 17.08 -0.68 -31.10
N LEU A 170 17.67 -0.65 -32.30
CA LEU A 170 17.87 -1.86 -33.11
C LEU A 170 18.83 -2.86 -32.43
N LEU A 171 19.89 -2.35 -31.82
CA LEU A 171 20.89 -3.17 -31.14
C LEU A 171 20.31 -3.84 -29.90
N VAL A 172 19.55 -3.10 -29.09
CA VAL A 172 18.95 -3.63 -27.86
C VAL A 172 17.75 -4.52 -28.17
N ALA A 173 16.94 -4.20 -29.19
CA ALA A 173 15.82 -5.03 -29.62
C ALA A 173 16.27 -6.43 -30.05
N HIS A 174 17.45 -6.56 -30.68
CA HIS A 174 18.01 -7.86 -31.06
C HIS A 174 18.28 -8.78 -29.84
N PHE A 175 18.54 -8.23 -28.66
CA PHE A 175 18.77 -9.03 -27.44
C PHE A 175 17.49 -9.34 -26.66
N LEU A 176 16.35 -8.76 -27.05
CA LEU A 176 15.06 -8.90 -26.35
C LEU A 176 14.08 -9.86 -27.05
N VAL A 177 14.41 -10.33 -28.26
CA VAL A 177 13.64 -11.28 -29.09
C VAL A 177 14.34 -12.62 -29.12
#